data_AF-A0A8H7RQI8-F1
#
_entry.id   AF-A0A8H7RQI8-F1
#
_cell.length_a   1.000
_cell.length_b   1.000
_cell.length_c   1.000
_cell.angle_alpha   90.00
_cell.angle_beta   90.00
_cell.angle_gamma   90.00
#
_symmetry.space_group_name_H-M   'P 1'
#
loop_
_entity.id
_entity.type
_entity.pdbx_description
1 polymer ?
#
loop_
_entity_poly.entity_id
_entity_poly.type
_entity_poly.pdbx_seq_one_letter_code
_entity_poly.pdbx_strand_id
1 'polypeptide(L)'
;MPTEDDFQEKLKACCNMCIVYLDDLKKDRQVESSDFSTASFQETMVNLGKILSHNATKFTLSCKPPRKPEDSIHMISEVSNTLYRVVGFYNTIPSSSGTVYKNAYKAITRELLQGIISLCSSFMTKDNEEETRKKVSYMVPTAAIWDACKDMVHLPKDNKEAVLKAWKSMSENLKDAKSEVHEIATGQDKSEGFDDNEEEDDETDLSEEELEIAKQCAKLVDMTVFIMQKIERRCIRESEHCPVRWLDDVYASARKLVDETDVLVSQIYDEDVMTMKEEVKKYIEYSREVVNIAKQHTTEEHAEWFAMCENKYESM
;
A
#
# COMPACT_ATOMS: atom_id res chain seq x y z
N MET A 1 -34.12 31.34 1.92
CA MET A 1 -33.08 30.90 2.88
C MET A 1 -32.95 29.40 2.71
N PRO A 2 -31.72 28.87 2.59
CA PRO A 2 -31.50 27.43 2.53
C PRO A 2 -32.08 26.72 3.77
N THR A 3 -32.65 25.55 3.55
CA THR A 3 -33.32 24.70 4.53
C THR A 3 -32.41 23.58 5.01
N GLU A 4 -32.83 22.85 6.04
CA GLU A 4 -32.16 21.62 6.47
C GLU A 4 -32.20 20.55 5.36
N ASP A 5 -33.28 20.49 4.58
CA ASP A 5 -33.39 19.57 3.44
C ASP A 5 -32.35 19.91 2.36
N ASP A 6 -32.17 21.19 2.02
CA ASP A 6 -31.13 21.64 1.08
C ASP A 6 -29.73 21.23 1.55
N PHE A 7 -29.47 21.28 2.87
CA PHE A 7 -28.22 20.82 3.46
C PHE A 7 -28.04 19.30 3.32
N GLN A 8 -29.06 18.51 3.63
CA GLN A 8 -29.02 17.04 3.48
C GLN A 8 -28.83 16.63 2.01
N GLU A 9 -29.52 17.29 1.07
CA GLU A 9 -29.33 17.07 -0.36
C GLU A 9 -27.90 17.39 -0.80
N LYS A 10 -27.32 18.49 -0.29
CA LYS A 10 -25.96 18.88 -0.60
C LYS A 10 -24.92 17.89 -0.05
N LEU A 11 -25.12 17.35 1.16
CA LEU A 11 -24.29 16.28 1.71
C LEU A 11 -24.34 15.02 0.83
N LYS A 12 -25.55 14.60 0.42
CA LYS A 12 -25.76 13.44 -0.45
C LYS A 12 -25.06 13.63 -1.79
N ALA A 13 -25.17 14.83 -2.39
CA ALA A 13 -24.49 15.16 -3.62
C ALA A 13 -22.96 15.09 -3.49
N CYS A 14 -22.39 15.59 -2.39
CA CYS A 14 -20.96 15.49 -2.12
C CYS A 14 -20.49 14.03 -1.98
N CYS A 15 -21.21 13.20 -1.22
CA CYS A 15 -20.94 11.76 -1.11
C CYS A 15 -20.99 11.07 -2.47
N ASN A 16 -22.05 11.30 -3.25
CA ASN A 16 -22.21 10.70 -4.57
C ASN A 16 -21.08 11.11 -5.53
N MET A 17 -20.67 12.38 -5.51
CA MET A 17 -19.51 12.85 -6.28
C MET A 17 -18.24 12.06 -5.89
N CYS A 18 -17.99 11.88 -4.59
CA CYS A 18 -16.83 11.13 -4.12
C CYS A 18 -16.89 9.65 -4.54
N ILE A 19 -18.06 9.01 -4.48
CA ILE A 19 -18.27 7.63 -4.94
C ILE A 19 -18.00 7.50 -6.44
N VAL A 20 -18.49 8.44 -7.25
CA VAL A 20 -18.21 8.48 -8.69
C VAL A 20 -16.72 8.62 -8.96
N TYR A 21 -16.01 9.49 -8.24
CA TYR A 21 -14.56 9.61 -8.38
C TYR A 21 -13.82 8.35 -7.93
N LEU A 22 -14.24 7.70 -6.84
CA LEU A 22 -13.65 6.42 -6.41
C LEU A 22 -13.77 5.34 -7.47
N ASP A 23 -14.90 5.27 -8.17
CA ASP A 23 -15.07 4.35 -9.29
C ASP A 23 -14.21 4.74 -10.50
N ASP A 24 -14.14 6.04 -10.79
CA ASP A 24 -13.31 6.56 -11.86
C ASP A 24 -11.81 6.29 -11.67
N LEU A 25 -11.31 6.36 -10.42
CA LEU A 25 -9.92 6.02 -10.08
C LEU A 25 -9.57 4.57 -10.41
N LYS A 26 -10.54 3.65 -10.56
CA LYS A 26 -10.28 2.26 -10.96
C LYS A 26 -9.88 2.15 -12.43
N LYS A 27 -10.26 3.11 -13.26
CA LYS A 27 -9.97 3.11 -14.70
C LYS A 27 -8.51 3.45 -14.93
N ASP A 28 -7.83 2.67 -15.77
CA ASP A 28 -6.49 3.04 -16.20
C ASP A 28 -6.56 4.02 -17.37
N ARG A 29 -6.23 5.27 -17.09
CA ARG A 29 -6.18 6.35 -18.08
C ARG A 29 -4.76 6.49 -18.62
N GLN A 30 -4.61 6.35 -19.93
CA GLN A 30 -3.37 6.62 -20.62
C GLN A 30 -3.29 8.11 -20.93
N VAL A 31 -2.35 8.79 -20.29
CA VAL A 31 -2.11 10.24 -20.45
C VAL A 31 -0.70 10.42 -20.96
N GLU A 32 -0.57 11.14 -22.07
CA GLU A 32 0.71 11.51 -22.65
C GLU A 32 0.96 12.99 -22.36
N SER A 33 2.14 13.29 -21.80
CA SER A 33 2.59 14.67 -21.62
C SER A 33 4.11 14.71 -21.58
N SER A 34 4.70 15.52 -22.46
CA SER A 34 6.15 15.79 -22.49
C SER A 34 6.59 16.80 -21.44
N ASP A 35 5.68 17.65 -20.98
CA ASP A 35 5.99 18.85 -20.18
C ASP A 35 5.60 18.68 -18.70
N PHE A 36 5.36 17.44 -18.27
CA PHE A 36 4.96 17.15 -16.89
C PHE A 36 6.13 17.36 -15.92
N SER A 37 6.00 18.35 -15.06
CA SER A 37 6.95 18.60 -13.98
C SER A 37 6.48 17.92 -12.69
N THR A 38 7.18 16.87 -12.28
CA THR A 38 6.83 16.11 -11.07
C THR A 38 6.96 16.96 -9.80
N ALA A 39 7.90 17.91 -9.76
CA ALA A 39 8.13 18.78 -8.61
C ALA A 39 6.99 19.79 -8.42
N SER A 40 6.59 20.51 -9.48
CA SER A 40 5.45 21.45 -9.39
C SER A 40 4.13 20.72 -9.13
N PHE A 41 4.01 19.49 -9.65
CA PHE A 41 2.87 18.63 -9.40
C PHE A 41 2.75 18.25 -7.91
N GLN A 42 3.83 17.76 -7.31
CA GLN A 42 3.87 17.42 -5.89
C GLN A 42 3.53 18.64 -5.02
N GLU A 43 4.15 19.80 -5.30
CA GLU A 43 3.86 21.03 -4.56
C GLU A 43 2.39 21.42 -4.65
N THR A 44 1.81 21.34 -5.84
CA THR A 44 0.40 21.67 -6.06
C THR A 44 -0.52 20.73 -5.28
N MET A 45 -0.25 19.41 -5.31
CA MET A 45 -1.01 18.42 -4.55
C MET A 45 -0.90 18.68 -3.03
N VAL A 46 0.30 18.97 -2.52
CA VAL A 46 0.52 19.33 -1.11
C VAL A 46 -0.26 20.59 -0.73
N ASN A 47 -0.28 21.61 -1.58
CA ASN A 47 -1.03 22.84 -1.33
C ASN A 47 -2.54 22.61 -1.34
N LEU A 48 -3.05 21.73 -2.22
CA LEU A 48 -4.45 21.29 -2.18
C LEU A 48 -4.76 20.54 -0.88
N GLY A 49 -3.85 19.71 -0.38
CA GLY A 49 -3.97 19.04 0.92
C GLY A 49 -4.10 20.03 2.09
N LYS A 50 -3.28 21.09 2.12
CA LYS A 50 -3.38 22.16 3.13
C LYS A 50 -4.73 22.90 3.07
N ILE A 51 -5.22 23.16 1.87
CA ILE A 51 -6.54 23.78 1.68
C ILE A 51 -7.63 22.82 2.18
N LEU A 52 -7.52 21.54 1.85
CA LEU A 52 -8.51 20.53 2.21
C LEU A 52 -8.57 20.29 3.71
N SER A 53 -7.44 20.22 4.43
CA SER A 53 -7.42 20.05 5.88
C SER A 53 -8.08 21.23 6.61
N HIS A 54 -7.82 22.45 6.14
CA HIS A 54 -8.47 23.66 6.65
C HIS A 54 -9.98 23.67 6.33
N ASN A 55 -10.35 23.29 5.10
CA ASN A 55 -11.74 23.18 4.69
C ASN A 55 -12.48 22.08 5.46
N ALA A 56 -11.84 20.96 5.79
CA ALA A 56 -12.42 19.89 6.60
C ALA A 56 -12.76 20.39 8.01
N THR A 57 -11.88 21.17 8.62
CA THR A 57 -12.14 21.81 9.93
C THR A 57 -13.35 22.73 9.87
N LYS A 58 -13.38 23.63 8.88
CA LYS A 58 -14.48 24.57 8.69
C LYS A 58 -15.79 23.86 8.35
N PHE A 59 -15.73 22.81 7.54
CA PHE A 59 -16.86 21.94 7.24
C PHE A 59 -17.43 21.37 8.53
N THR A 60 -16.59 20.76 9.37
CA THR A 60 -17.01 20.15 10.63
C THR A 60 -17.64 21.17 11.56
N LEU A 61 -17.03 22.34 11.72
CA LEU A 61 -17.58 23.41 12.56
C LEU A 61 -18.90 23.96 12.01
N SER A 62 -19.03 24.08 10.69
CA SER A 62 -20.23 24.63 10.05
C SER A 62 -21.38 23.62 10.01
N CYS A 63 -21.10 22.32 10.01
CA CYS A 63 -22.12 21.25 9.99
C CYS A 63 -22.54 20.79 11.39
N LYS A 64 -21.78 21.13 12.43
CA LYS A 64 -22.12 20.80 13.83
C LYS A 64 -23.37 21.56 14.29
N PRO A 65 -24.35 20.89 14.93
CA PRO A 65 -25.48 21.57 15.56
C PRO A 65 -25.09 22.46 16.76
N PRO A 66 -25.78 23.61 16.98
CA PRO A 66 -26.74 24.24 16.08
C PRO A 66 -26.03 24.82 14.85
N ARG A 67 -26.52 24.49 13.64
CA ARG A 67 -25.92 24.89 12.37
C ARG A 67 -26.76 25.92 11.63
N LYS A 68 -26.11 26.69 10.75
CA LYS A 68 -26.79 27.50 9.73
C LYS A 68 -26.64 26.78 8.38
N PRO A 69 -27.74 26.31 7.75
CA PRO A 69 -27.66 25.55 6.51
C PRO A 69 -26.86 26.22 5.40
N GLU A 70 -26.95 27.56 5.28
CA GLU A 70 -26.18 28.34 4.31
C GLU A 70 -24.66 28.19 4.47
N ASP A 71 -24.14 28.33 5.70
CA ASP A 71 -22.72 28.19 6.00
C ASP A 71 -22.24 26.74 5.73
N SER A 72 -23.07 25.75 6.11
CA SER A 72 -22.78 24.34 5.88
C SER A 72 -22.73 24.01 4.37
N ILE A 73 -23.71 24.45 3.59
CA ILE A 73 -23.79 24.23 2.13
C ILE A 73 -22.60 24.89 1.41
N HIS A 74 -22.22 26.09 1.83
CA HIS A 74 -21.03 26.76 1.32
C HIS A 74 -19.78 25.91 1.58
N MET A 75 -19.57 25.45 2.82
CA MET A 75 -18.40 24.63 3.14
C MET A 75 -18.38 23.26 2.47
N ILE A 76 -19.53 22.61 2.28
CA ILE A 76 -19.63 21.37 1.48
C ILE A 76 -19.16 21.64 0.03
N SER A 77 -19.52 22.79 -0.52
CA SER A 77 -19.10 23.19 -1.88
C SER A 77 -17.60 23.45 -1.95
N GLU A 78 -17.02 24.12 -0.96
CA GLU A 78 -15.57 24.38 -0.89
C GLU A 78 -14.75 23.09 -0.82
N VAL A 79 -15.17 22.12 0.00
CA VAL A 79 -14.56 20.79 0.06
C VAL A 79 -14.70 20.07 -1.29
N SER A 80 -15.90 20.10 -1.89
CA SER A 80 -16.16 19.44 -3.18
C SER A 80 -15.27 20.01 -4.29
N ASN A 81 -15.10 21.34 -4.32
CA ASN A 81 -14.25 22.04 -5.27
C ASN A 81 -12.76 21.66 -5.11
N THR A 82 -12.29 21.56 -3.87
CA THR A 82 -10.91 21.12 -3.61
C THR A 82 -10.70 19.68 -4.05
N LEU A 83 -11.63 18.77 -3.76
CA LEU A 83 -11.55 17.37 -4.21
C LEU A 83 -11.59 17.25 -5.73
N TYR A 84 -12.44 18.00 -6.42
CA TYR A 84 -12.46 18.06 -7.88
C TYR A 84 -11.08 18.41 -8.44
N ARG A 85 -10.39 19.38 -7.84
CA ARG A 85 -9.02 19.73 -8.22
C ARG A 85 -8.05 18.60 -7.95
N VAL A 86 -8.07 17.99 -6.76
CA VAL A 86 -7.19 16.85 -6.41
C VAL A 86 -7.35 15.71 -7.42
N VAL A 87 -8.58 15.29 -7.71
CA VAL A 87 -8.88 14.23 -8.69
C VAL A 87 -8.49 14.67 -10.10
N GLY A 88 -8.75 15.93 -10.45
CA GLY A 88 -8.35 16.52 -11.73
C GLY A 88 -6.84 16.44 -11.96
N PHE A 89 -6.03 16.86 -10.98
CA PHE A 89 -4.57 16.76 -11.03
C PHE A 89 -4.10 15.31 -11.07
N TYR A 90 -4.64 14.41 -10.25
CA TYR A 90 -4.32 12.98 -10.34
C TYR A 90 -4.52 12.45 -11.77
N ASN A 91 -5.61 12.84 -12.42
CA ASN A 91 -5.92 12.43 -13.78
C ASN A 91 -5.00 13.05 -14.85
N THR A 92 -4.07 13.94 -14.51
CA THR A 92 -3.05 14.46 -15.44
C THR A 92 -1.70 13.74 -15.35
N ILE A 93 -1.53 12.79 -14.43
CA ILE A 93 -0.25 12.05 -14.28
C ILE A 93 0.00 11.21 -15.53
N PRO A 94 1.11 11.45 -16.27
CA PRO A 94 1.42 10.70 -17.47
C PRO A 94 1.81 9.25 -17.18
N SER A 95 1.49 8.34 -18.11
CA SER A 95 1.90 6.94 -18.00
C SER A 95 3.43 6.78 -17.97
N SER A 96 4.16 7.69 -18.61
CA SER A 96 5.62 7.76 -18.60
C SER A 96 6.23 8.09 -17.23
N SER A 97 5.43 8.55 -16.25
CA SER A 97 5.90 8.87 -14.90
C SER A 97 6.06 7.63 -14.00
N GLY A 98 5.57 6.48 -14.45
CA GLY A 98 5.68 5.21 -13.73
C GLY A 98 4.44 4.84 -12.93
N THR A 99 4.19 3.54 -12.89
CA THR A 99 3.00 2.93 -12.30
C THR A 99 3.02 3.05 -10.80
N VAL A 100 4.19 2.83 -10.17
CA VAL A 100 4.33 2.92 -8.70
C VAL A 100 4.10 4.35 -8.22
N TYR A 101 4.66 5.33 -8.94
CA TYR A 101 4.40 6.76 -8.72
C TYR A 101 2.91 7.09 -8.82
N LYS A 102 2.26 6.73 -9.92
CA LYS A 102 0.82 6.96 -10.13
C LYS A 102 -0.02 6.31 -9.04
N ASN A 103 0.34 5.10 -8.59
CA ASN A 103 -0.35 4.38 -7.53
C ASN A 103 -0.22 5.07 -6.16
N ALA A 104 0.91 5.69 -5.84
CA ALA A 104 1.06 6.46 -4.61
C ALA A 104 0.08 7.66 -4.55
N TYR A 105 -0.05 8.40 -5.66
CA TYR A 105 -1.00 9.50 -5.76
C TYR A 105 -2.47 9.02 -5.83
N LYS A 106 -2.71 7.87 -6.45
CA LYS A 106 -4.03 7.22 -6.43
C LYS A 106 -4.45 6.85 -5.01
N ALA A 107 -3.53 6.28 -4.23
CA ALA A 107 -3.79 5.83 -2.86
C ALA A 107 -4.22 7.00 -1.97
N ILE A 108 -3.46 8.11 -1.97
CA ILE A 108 -3.81 9.28 -1.15
C ILE A 108 -5.11 9.94 -1.64
N THR A 109 -5.34 10.00 -2.96
CA THR A 109 -6.58 10.56 -3.51
C THR A 109 -7.80 9.74 -3.07
N ARG A 110 -7.67 8.41 -3.09
CA ARG A 110 -8.69 7.48 -2.60
C ARG A 110 -8.99 7.70 -1.12
N GLU A 111 -7.95 7.84 -0.30
CA GLU A 111 -8.08 8.07 1.14
C GLU A 111 -8.81 9.38 1.44
N LEU A 112 -8.47 10.48 0.75
CA LEU A 112 -9.16 11.76 0.89
C LEU A 112 -10.65 11.67 0.52
N LEU A 113 -10.99 10.97 -0.57
CA LEU A 113 -12.37 10.75 -0.98
C LEU A 113 -13.15 9.93 0.05
N GLN A 114 -12.56 8.84 0.57
CA GLN A 114 -13.14 8.01 1.62
C GLN A 114 -13.33 8.78 2.94
N GLY A 115 -12.36 9.62 3.29
CA GLY A 115 -12.43 10.50 4.45
C GLY A 115 -13.59 11.49 4.35
N ILE A 116 -13.78 12.13 3.20
CA ILE A 116 -14.91 13.05 2.98
C ILE A 116 -16.26 12.33 2.96
N ILE A 117 -16.35 11.12 2.39
CA ILE A 117 -17.57 10.29 2.49
C ILE A 117 -17.90 10.02 3.96
N SER A 118 -16.90 9.61 4.74
CA SER A 118 -17.08 9.31 6.17
C SER A 118 -17.51 10.56 6.95
N LEU A 119 -16.91 11.71 6.65
CA LEU A 119 -17.26 12.98 7.28
C LEU A 119 -18.68 13.42 6.92
N CYS A 120 -19.06 13.38 5.64
CA CYS A 120 -20.42 13.71 5.21
C CYS A 120 -21.45 12.78 5.85
N SER A 121 -21.16 11.48 5.90
CA SER A 121 -22.03 10.46 6.54
C SER A 121 -22.23 10.72 8.04
N SER A 122 -21.28 11.36 8.71
CA SER A 122 -21.39 11.75 10.12
C SER A 122 -22.39 12.88 10.38
N PHE A 123 -22.82 13.61 9.34
CA PHE A 123 -23.81 14.68 9.44
C PHE A 123 -25.14 14.38 8.74
N MET A 124 -25.24 13.24 8.06
CA MET A 124 -26.48 12.79 7.45
C MET A 124 -27.48 12.31 8.49
N THR A 125 -28.74 12.68 8.32
CA THR A 125 -29.84 12.15 9.11
C THR A 125 -30.03 10.66 8.80
N LYS A 126 -30.07 9.81 9.84
CA LYS A 126 -30.46 8.39 9.71
C LYS A 126 -31.94 8.26 10.04
N ASP A 127 -32.65 7.40 9.33
CA ASP A 127 -34.12 7.21 9.44
C ASP A 127 -34.64 6.74 10.82
N ASN A 128 -33.77 6.54 11.83
CA ASN A 128 -34.15 6.17 13.20
C ASN A 128 -33.47 7.12 14.21
N GLU A 129 -34.08 8.28 14.41
CA GLU A 129 -33.53 9.38 15.19
C GLU A 129 -33.96 9.35 16.66
N GLU A 130 -32.99 9.24 17.58
CA GLU A 130 -32.88 10.10 18.78
C GLU A 130 -31.63 9.74 19.61
N GLU A 131 -31.27 8.47 19.72
CA GLU A 131 -30.10 8.04 20.50
C GLU A 131 -28.77 8.24 19.77
N THR A 132 -28.74 8.17 18.43
CA THR A 132 -27.51 8.33 17.64
C THR A 132 -26.98 9.76 17.65
N ARG A 133 -27.85 10.77 17.81
CA ARG A 133 -27.47 12.21 17.85
C ARG A 133 -26.50 12.54 18.99
N LYS A 134 -26.45 11.73 20.06
CA LYS A 134 -25.55 11.96 21.21
C LYS A 134 -24.15 11.33 21.06
N LYS A 135 -23.91 10.51 20.03
CA LYS A 135 -22.65 9.75 19.85
C LYS A 135 -22.05 9.82 18.44
N VAL A 136 -22.43 10.78 17.59
CA VAL A 136 -21.74 10.90 16.29
C VAL A 136 -20.41 11.63 16.46
N SER A 137 -19.32 10.86 16.45
CA SER A 137 -17.97 11.40 16.48
C SER A 137 -17.56 11.86 15.07
N TYR A 138 -17.97 13.07 14.69
CA TYR A 138 -17.49 13.75 13.47
C TYR A 138 -15.99 14.15 13.57
N MET A 139 -15.42 14.10 14.78
CA MET A 139 -14.01 14.42 15.01
C MET A 139 -13.08 13.36 14.43
N VAL A 140 -13.44 12.08 14.51
CA VAL A 140 -12.65 10.97 13.95
C VAL A 140 -12.46 11.10 12.43
N PRO A 141 -13.52 11.23 11.61
CA PRO A 141 -13.32 11.41 10.17
C PRO A 141 -12.63 12.73 9.82
N THR A 142 -12.83 13.80 10.62
CA THR A 142 -12.07 15.05 10.44
C THR A 142 -10.57 14.84 10.65
N ALA A 143 -10.19 14.14 11.72
CA ALA A 143 -8.80 13.82 12.03
C ALA A 143 -8.18 12.92 10.96
N ALA A 144 -8.90 11.90 10.49
CA ALA A 144 -8.42 11.05 9.40
C ALA A 144 -8.11 11.84 8.11
N ILE A 145 -8.95 12.82 7.75
CA ILE A 145 -8.67 13.70 6.61
C ILE A 145 -7.42 14.56 6.87
N TRP A 146 -7.22 15.04 8.10
CA TRP A 146 -6.02 15.80 8.46
C TRP A 146 -4.76 14.95 8.31
N ASP A 147 -4.79 13.72 8.81
CA ASP A 147 -3.66 12.79 8.72
C ASP A 147 -3.32 12.50 7.25
N ALA A 148 -4.32 12.17 6.42
CA ALA A 148 -4.14 12.01 4.98
C ALA A 148 -3.57 13.28 4.30
N CYS A 149 -4.09 14.47 4.63
CA CYS A 149 -3.57 15.74 4.09
C CYS A 149 -2.14 16.02 4.54
N LYS A 150 -1.78 15.63 5.77
CA LYS A 150 -0.44 15.77 6.32
C LYS A 150 0.53 14.84 5.58
N ASP A 151 0.11 13.62 5.30
CA ASP A 151 0.92 12.62 4.60
C ASP A 151 1.19 12.97 3.13
N MET A 152 0.43 13.89 2.54
CA MET A 152 0.71 14.40 1.19
C MET A 152 2.12 15.00 1.05
N VAL A 153 2.72 15.54 2.12
CA VAL A 153 4.10 16.05 2.09
C VAL A 153 5.13 14.93 1.85
N HIS A 154 4.74 13.69 2.09
CA HIS A 154 5.53 12.49 1.89
C HIS A 154 5.19 11.79 0.56
N LEU A 155 4.41 12.40 -0.33
CA LEU A 155 4.24 11.86 -1.69
C LEU A 155 5.59 11.79 -2.41
N PRO A 156 5.81 10.80 -3.28
CA PRO A 156 7.06 10.70 -4.04
C PRO A 156 7.16 11.83 -5.09
N LYS A 157 8.38 12.27 -5.37
CA LYS A 157 8.67 13.26 -6.42
C LYS A 157 8.97 12.62 -7.79
N ASP A 158 9.22 11.32 -7.83
CA ASP A 158 9.52 10.56 -9.04
C ASP A 158 9.26 9.06 -8.79
N ASN A 159 9.33 8.25 -9.85
CA ASN A 159 9.09 6.81 -9.72
C ASN A 159 10.15 6.12 -8.86
N LYS A 160 11.41 6.59 -8.89
CA LYS A 160 12.50 6.00 -8.09
C LYS A 160 12.20 6.14 -6.60
N GLU A 161 11.77 7.32 -6.16
CA GLU A 161 11.35 7.57 -4.78
C GLU A 161 10.10 6.77 -4.42
N ALA A 162 9.14 6.65 -5.35
CA ALA A 162 7.93 5.84 -5.15
C ALA A 162 8.28 4.36 -4.92
N VAL A 163 9.13 3.79 -5.78
CA VAL A 163 9.64 2.42 -5.63
C VAL A 163 10.39 2.26 -4.31
N LEU A 164 11.32 3.15 -3.96
CA LEU A 164 12.06 3.04 -2.70
C LEU A 164 11.17 3.09 -1.46
N LYS A 165 10.12 3.92 -1.46
CA LYS A 165 9.13 3.96 -0.37
C LYS A 165 8.36 2.66 -0.26
N ALA A 166 7.86 2.14 -1.38
CA ALA A 166 7.14 0.87 -1.40
C ALA A 166 8.05 -0.33 -1.08
N TRP A 167 9.32 -0.27 -1.50
CA TRP A 167 10.35 -1.27 -1.21
C TRP A 167 10.61 -1.43 0.27
N LYS A 168 10.57 -0.32 1.03
CA LYS A 168 10.75 -0.35 2.48
C LYS A 168 9.70 -1.24 3.16
N SER A 169 8.42 -1.12 2.76
CA SER A 169 7.35 -1.96 3.31
C SER A 169 7.55 -3.43 2.92
N MET A 170 7.96 -3.73 1.69
CA MET A 170 8.29 -5.11 1.29
C MET A 170 9.44 -5.69 2.12
N SER A 171 10.47 -4.89 2.40
CA SER A 171 11.59 -5.28 3.25
C SER A 171 11.21 -5.46 4.73
N GLU A 172 10.14 -4.82 5.21
CA GLU A 172 9.61 -5.03 6.56
C GLU A 172 8.84 -6.36 6.61
N ASN A 173 7.92 -6.60 5.68
CA ASN A 173 7.19 -7.87 5.58
C ASN A 173 8.15 -9.08 5.48
N LEU A 174 9.19 -8.99 4.64
CA LEU A 174 10.19 -10.06 4.53
C LEU A 174 10.98 -10.31 5.80
N LYS A 175 11.15 -9.31 6.68
CA LYS A 175 11.82 -9.54 7.96
C LYS A 175 10.93 -10.32 8.91
N ASP A 176 9.64 -10.00 8.92
CA ASP A 176 8.66 -10.67 9.77
C ASP A 176 8.54 -12.14 9.33
N ALA A 177 8.32 -12.38 8.03
CA ALA A 177 8.28 -13.75 7.48
C ALA A 177 9.60 -14.52 7.65
N LYS A 178 10.75 -13.82 7.63
CA LYS A 178 12.05 -14.42 7.95
C LYS A 178 12.09 -14.89 9.40
N SER A 179 11.65 -14.08 10.36
CA SER A 179 11.63 -14.49 11.76
C SER A 179 10.74 -15.72 11.94
N GLU A 180 9.51 -15.67 11.39
CA GLU A 180 8.53 -16.74 11.44
C GLU A 180 9.08 -18.07 10.90
N VAL A 181 9.62 -18.09 9.67
CA VAL A 181 10.12 -19.34 9.09
C VAL A 181 11.33 -19.93 9.84
N HIS A 182 12.15 -19.09 10.48
CA HIS A 182 13.27 -19.57 11.30
C HIS A 182 12.80 -20.09 12.66
N GLU A 183 11.77 -19.49 13.26
CA GLU A 183 11.14 -20.00 14.48
C GLU A 183 10.56 -21.41 14.23
N ILE A 184 9.87 -21.61 13.11
CA ILE A 184 9.36 -22.93 12.69
C ILE A 184 10.52 -23.91 12.46
N ALA A 185 11.51 -23.54 11.63
CA ALA A 185 12.60 -24.44 11.25
C ALA A 185 13.56 -24.80 12.39
N THR A 186 13.52 -24.08 13.52
CA THR A 186 14.32 -24.34 14.73
C THR A 186 13.51 -24.95 15.87
N GLY A 187 12.20 -25.15 15.67
CA GLY A 187 11.29 -25.66 16.69
C GLY A 187 11.01 -24.74 17.86
N GLN A 188 11.17 -23.43 17.63
CA GLN A 188 10.81 -22.41 18.60
C GLN A 188 9.37 -21.93 18.41
N ASP A 189 8.76 -22.21 17.26
CA ASP A 189 7.34 -21.97 17.04
C ASP A 189 6.51 -23.07 17.72
N LYS A 190 6.07 -22.76 18.94
CA LYS A 190 5.09 -23.56 19.66
C LYS A 190 3.75 -23.18 19.08
N SER A 191 3.26 -23.95 18.11
CA SER A 191 1.86 -23.89 17.69
C SER A 191 0.99 -23.72 18.93
N GLU A 192 0.28 -22.58 19.04
CA GLU A 192 -0.83 -22.44 19.99
C GLU A 192 -2.00 -23.32 19.48
N GLY A 193 -1.74 -24.61 19.31
CA GLY A 193 -2.74 -25.63 19.21
C GLY A 193 -3.58 -25.52 20.47
N PHE A 194 -4.88 -25.34 20.28
CA PHE A 194 -5.90 -25.25 21.32
C PHE A 194 -6.10 -26.61 22.04
N ASP A 195 -5.02 -27.34 22.32
CA ASP A 195 -5.03 -28.61 23.03
C ASP A 195 -4.42 -28.40 24.43
N ASP A 196 -5.32 -28.26 25.41
CA ASP A 196 -5.06 -28.17 26.86
C ASP A 196 -4.50 -29.50 27.40
N ASN A 197 -3.48 -30.08 26.77
CA ASN A 197 -2.73 -31.20 27.32
C ASN A 197 -1.28 -30.78 27.54
N GLU A 198 -1.03 -30.29 28.76
CA GLU A 198 0.28 -30.08 29.34
C GLU A 198 1.07 -31.41 29.45
N GLU A 199 1.67 -31.85 28.35
CA GLU A 199 2.93 -32.61 28.40
C GLU A 199 3.96 -31.82 27.59
N GLU A 200 5.09 -31.51 28.23
CA GLU A 200 6.22 -30.77 27.66
C GLU A 200 6.82 -31.56 26.48
N ASP A 201 6.28 -31.39 25.27
CA ASP A 201 6.99 -31.76 24.04
C ASP A 201 7.77 -30.53 23.54
N ASP A 202 9.08 -30.60 23.68
CA ASP A 202 10.06 -29.62 23.16
C ASP A 202 10.39 -29.89 21.67
N GLU A 203 9.60 -30.73 20.99
CA GLU A 203 9.78 -31.16 19.60
C GLU A 203 8.72 -30.54 18.68
N THR A 204 9.14 -30.14 17.47
CA THR A 204 8.22 -29.72 16.40
C THR A 204 7.36 -30.89 15.96
N ASP A 205 6.07 -30.66 15.67
CA ASP A 205 5.19 -31.66 15.06
C ASP A 205 5.63 -32.10 13.64
N LEU A 206 6.62 -31.41 13.05
CA LEU A 206 7.19 -31.72 11.75
C LEU A 206 7.98 -33.04 11.75
N SER A 207 7.69 -33.90 10.79
CA SER A 207 8.54 -35.04 10.44
C SER A 207 9.94 -34.59 9.99
N GLU A 208 10.91 -35.51 9.99
CA GLU A 208 12.28 -35.22 9.53
C GLU A 208 12.31 -34.67 8.09
N GLU A 209 11.40 -35.15 7.22
CA GLU A 209 11.28 -34.67 5.84
C GLU A 209 10.69 -33.25 5.78
N GLU A 210 9.65 -32.96 6.55
CA GLU A 210 9.03 -31.63 6.61
C GLU A 210 9.97 -30.60 7.23
N LEU A 211 10.71 -30.99 8.27
CA LEU A 211 11.72 -30.14 8.91
C LEU A 211 12.85 -29.78 7.95
N GLU A 212 13.30 -30.70 7.09
CA GLU A 212 14.31 -30.38 6.08
C GLU A 212 13.77 -29.41 5.02
N ILE A 213 12.50 -29.55 4.62
CA ILE A 213 11.87 -28.60 3.70
C ILE A 213 11.68 -27.23 4.37
N ALA A 214 11.27 -27.17 5.64
CA ALA A 214 11.17 -25.93 6.41
C ALA A 214 12.52 -25.21 6.49
N LYS A 215 13.62 -25.94 6.74
CA LYS A 215 14.99 -25.41 6.69
C LYS A 215 15.36 -24.90 5.29
N GLN A 216 14.89 -25.55 4.24
CA GLN A 216 15.06 -25.08 2.87
C GLN A 216 14.30 -23.78 2.62
N CYS A 217 13.04 -23.67 3.07
CA CYS A 217 12.26 -22.43 3.03
C CYS A 217 12.98 -21.28 3.74
N ALA A 218 13.51 -21.52 4.95
CA ALA A 218 14.27 -20.53 5.70
C ALA A 218 15.50 -20.00 4.93
N LYS A 219 16.27 -20.91 4.27
CA LYS A 219 17.40 -20.53 3.41
C LYS A 219 16.96 -19.71 2.18
N LEU A 220 15.81 -20.04 1.59
CA LEU A 220 15.26 -19.30 0.45
C LEU A 220 14.84 -17.89 0.85
N VAL A 221 14.12 -17.75 1.97
CA VAL A 221 13.73 -16.44 2.52
C VAL A 221 14.95 -15.60 2.87
N ASP A 222 15.98 -16.19 3.47
CA ASP A 222 17.27 -15.52 3.72
C ASP A 222 17.87 -14.96 2.43
N MET A 223 17.90 -15.76 1.37
CA MET A 223 18.45 -15.35 0.09
C MET A 223 17.61 -14.24 -0.55
N THR A 224 16.27 -14.31 -0.48
CA THR A 224 15.37 -13.25 -0.93
C THR A 224 15.65 -11.94 -0.20
N VAL A 225 15.81 -11.97 1.12
CA VAL A 225 16.18 -10.78 1.91
C VAL A 225 17.49 -10.17 1.39
N PHE A 226 18.52 -10.99 1.14
CA PHE A 226 19.79 -10.49 0.60
C PHE A 226 19.66 -9.92 -0.82
N ILE A 227 18.91 -10.57 -1.70
CA ILE A 227 18.66 -10.10 -3.06
C ILE A 227 17.95 -8.75 -3.03
N MET A 228 16.88 -8.64 -2.22
CA MET A 228 16.10 -7.41 -2.08
C MET A 228 16.96 -6.25 -1.56
N GLN A 229 17.81 -6.49 -0.56
CA GLN A 229 18.76 -5.50 -0.05
C GLN A 229 19.79 -5.09 -1.12
N LYS A 230 20.28 -6.04 -1.90
CA LYS A 230 21.28 -5.78 -2.94
C LYS A 230 20.69 -5.01 -4.11
N ILE A 231 19.46 -5.34 -4.54
CA ILE A 231 18.73 -4.60 -5.57
C ILE A 231 18.50 -3.16 -5.11
N GLU A 232 17.94 -2.96 -3.91
CA GLU A 232 17.68 -1.63 -3.37
C GLU A 232 18.95 -0.78 -3.37
N ARG A 233 20.05 -1.32 -2.84
CA ARG A 233 21.30 -0.58 -2.70
C ARG A 233 21.97 -0.33 -4.04
N ARG A 234 22.24 -1.39 -4.81
CA ARG A 234 23.14 -1.35 -5.97
C ARG A 234 22.43 -0.98 -7.27
N CYS A 235 21.17 -1.39 -7.43
CA CYS A 235 20.44 -1.21 -8.69
C CYS A 235 19.53 0.01 -8.64
N ILE A 236 18.98 0.36 -7.46
CA ILE A 236 18.07 1.50 -7.31
C ILE A 236 18.79 2.72 -6.75
N ARG A 237 19.33 2.67 -5.52
CA ARG A 237 19.89 3.85 -4.83
C ARG A 237 21.14 4.40 -5.52
N GLU A 238 22.15 3.55 -5.70
CA GLU A 238 23.45 3.93 -6.27
C GLU A 238 23.42 4.18 -7.78
N SER A 239 22.37 3.73 -8.48
CA SER A 239 22.23 3.98 -9.92
C SER A 239 21.79 5.43 -10.19
N GLU A 240 22.57 6.14 -11.00
CA GLU A 240 22.29 7.54 -11.38
C GLU A 240 21.04 7.64 -12.26
N HIS A 241 20.84 6.66 -13.16
CA HIS A 241 19.76 6.65 -14.14
C HIS A 241 19.04 5.30 -14.08
N CYS A 242 17.82 5.28 -13.53
CA CYS A 242 16.95 4.11 -13.54
C CYS A 242 15.80 4.34 -14.54
N PRO A 243 15.70 3.55 -15.62
CA PRO A 243 14.55 3.64 -16.51
C PRO A 243 13.24 3.40 -15.75
N VAL A 244 12.23 4.23 -16.00
CA VAL A 244 10.93 4.14 -15.30
C VAL A 244 10.30 2.75 -15.45
N ARG A 245 10.34 2.20 -16.66
CA ARG A 245 9.83 0.86 -16.95
C ARG A 245 10.58 -0.22 -16.16
N TRP A 246 11.90 -0.14 -16.10
CA TRP A 246 12.69 -1.10 -15.33
C TRP A 246 12.36 -1.03 -13.83
N LEU A 247 12.15 0.17 -13.27
CA LEU A 247 11.72 0.35 -11.89
C LEU A 247 10.35 -0.29 -11.62
N ASP A 248 9.40 -0.12 -12.54
CA ASP A 248 8.08 -0.75 -12.43
C ASP A 248 8.18 -2.28 -12.54
N ASP A 249 8.97 -2.79 -13.48
CA ASP A 249 9.14 -4.22 -13.73
C ASP A 249 9.81 -4.92 -12.52
N VAL A 250 10.91 -4.35 -12.00
CA VAL A 250 11.62 -4.91 -10.84
C VAL A 250 10.75 -4.83 -9.58
N TYR A 251 9.98 -3.75 -9.41
CA TYR A 251 9.06 -3.61 -8.29
C TYR A 251 7.92 -4.64 -8.36
N ALA A 252 7.30 -4.82 -9.53
CA ALA A 252 6.19 -5.76 -9.70
C ALA A 252 6.63 -7.20 -9.43
N SER A 253 7.79 -7.59 -9.97
CA SER A 253 8.36 -8.93 -9.73
C SER A 253 8.75 -9.12 -8.27
N ALA A 254 9.39 -8.12 -7.64
CA ALA A 254 9.75 -8.17 -6.22
C ALA A 254 8.52 -8.24 -5.31
N ARG A 255 7.46 -7.49 -5.62
CA ARG A 255 6.20 -7.52 -4.86
C ARG A 255 5.57 -8.90 -4.90
N LYS A 256 5.51 -9.50 -6.09
CA LYS A 256 5.02 -10.86 -6.27
C LYS A 256 5.82 -11.87 -5.45
N LEU A 257 7.15 -11.77 -5.47
CA LEU A 257 8.02 -12.62 -4.65
C LEU A 257 7.75 -12.47 -3.15
N VAL A 258 7.54 -11.24 -2.67
CA VAL A 258 7.19 -10.99 -1.26
C VAL A 258 5.82 -11.57 -0.90
N ASP A 259 4.80 -11.36 -1.74
CA ASP A 259 3.46 -11.93 -1.49
C ASP A 259 3.51 -13.48 -1.46
N GLU A 260 4.38 -14.09 -2.25
CA GLU A 260 4.57 -15.56 -2.30
C GLU A 260 5.48 -16.06 -1.17
N THR A 261 6.20 -15.17 -0.46
CA THR A 261 6.89 -15.56 0.79
C THR A 261 5.89 -15.97 1.85
N ASP A 262 4.80 -15.21 2.02
CA ASP A 262 3.76 -15.54 3.00
C ASP A 262 3.12 -16.89 2.66
N VAL A 263 2.90 -17.18 1.37
CA VAL A 263 2.42 -18.49 0.91
C VAL A 263 3.42 -19.59 1.26
N LEU A 264 4.70 -19.42 0.90
CA LEU A 264 5.76 -20.39 1.20
C LEU A 264 5.85 -20.73 2.69
N VAL A 265 5.78 -19.71 3.56
CA VAL A 265 5.82 -19.91 5.02
C VAL A 265 4.55 -20.59 5.52
N SER A 266 3.38 -20.17 5.04
CA SER A 266 2.09 -20.77 5.44
C SER A 266 2.00 -22.26 5.13
N GLN A 267 2.61 -22.72 4.03
CA GLN A 267 2.58 -24.13 3.63
C GLN A 267 3.33 -25.05 4.61
N ILE A 268 4.17 -24.51 5.49
CA ILE A 268 4.84 -25.30 6.50
C ILE A 268 3.85 -25.76 7.59
N TYR A 269 2.81 -24.97 7.85
CA TYR A 269 1.75 -25.33 8.81
C TYR A 269 0.74 -26.34 8.25
N ASP A 270 0.64 -26.48 6.92
CA ASP A 270 -0.28 -27.43 6.30
C ASP A 270 0.25 -28.88 6.34
N GLU A 271 1.54 -29.09 6.69
CA GLU A 271 2.18 -30.40 6.88
C GLU A 271 1.96 -31.39 5.71
N ASP A 272 1.95 -30.87 4.47
CA ASP A 272 1.92 -31.70 3.27
C ASP A 272 3.20 -31.52 2.44
N VAL A 273 4.10 -32.50 2.58
CA VAL A 273 5.40 -32.57 1.89
C VAL A 273 5.31 -32.28 0.39
N MET A 274 4.26 -32.77 -0.29
CA MET A 274 4.12 -32.59 -1.73
C MET A 274 3.84 -31.13 -2.07
N THR A 275 2.90 -30.51 -1.37
CA THR A 275 2.52 -29.11 -1.56
C THR A 275 3.66 -28.17 -1.16
N MET A 276 4.36 -28.45 -0.05
CA MET A 276 5.56 -27.69 0.35
C MET A 276 6.64 -27.72 -0.75
N LYS A 277 6.92 -28.90 -1.33
CA LYS A 277 7.89 -29.03 -2.43
C LYS A 277 7.47 -28.32 -3.71
N GLU A 278 6.17 -28.32 -4.02
CA GLU A 278 5.63 -27.58 -5.16
C GLU A 278 5.78 -26.07 -4.97
N GLU A 279 5.47 -25.56 -3.76
CA GLU A 279 5.60 -24.13 -3.46
C GLU A 279 7.07 -23.68 -3.43
N VAL A 280 7.98 -24.50 -2.90
CA VAL A 280 9.43 -24.25 -2.98
C VAL A 280 9.89 -24.03 -4.44
N LYS A 281 9.45 -24.88 -5.38
CA LYS A 281 9.81 -24.75 -6.80
C LYS A 281 9.27 -23.45 -7.39
N LYS A 282 8.01 -23.13 -7.12
CA LYS A 282 7.35 -21.90 -7.56
C LYS A 282 8.04 -20.65 -7.00
N TYR A 283 8.41 -20.68 -5.72
CA TYR A 283 9.14 -19.60 -5.06
C TYR A 283 10.53 -19.36 -5.69
N ILE A 284 11.23 -20.43 -6.06
CA ILE A 284 12.51 -20.36 -6.79
C ILE A 284 12.32 -19.68 -8.15
N GLU A 285 11.24 -19.99 -8.88
CA GLU A 285 10.95 -19.37 -10.17
C GLU A 285 10.74 -17.85 -10.05
N TYR A 286 9.98 -17.39 -9.05
CA TYR A 286 9.81 -15.95 -8.80
C TYR A 286 11.11 -15.29 -8.37
N SER A 287 11.91 -15.97 -7.55
CA SER A 287 13.21 -15.47 -7.14
C SER A 287 14.14 -15.26 -8.34
N ARG A 288 14.16 -16.22 -9.28
CA ARG A 288 14.90 -16.11 -10.55
C ARG A 288 14.39 -14.97 -11.41
N GLU A 289 13.08 -14.75 -11.49
CA GLU A 289 12.50 -13.65 -12.27
C GLU A 289 13.02 -12.28 -11.78
N VAL A 290 12.97 -12.04 -10.46
CA VAL A 290 13.47 -10.80 -9.85
C VAL A 290 14.96 -10.60 -10.14
N VAL A 291 15.76 -11.65 -9.96
CA VAL A 291 17.20 -11.63 -10.23
C VAL A 291 17.50 -11.35 -11.71
N ASN A 292 16.72 -11.93 -12.62
CA ASN A 292 16.86 -11.69 -14.06
C ASN A 292 16.60 -10.24 -14.44
N ILE A 293 15.59 -9.61 -13.84
CA ILE A 293 15.32 -8.18 -14.06
C ILE A 293 16.45 -7.33 -13.46
N ALA A 294 16.94 -7.67 -12.26
CA ALA A 294 18.02 -6.94 -11.60
C ALA A 294 19.33 -6.93 -12.40
N LYS A 295 19.70 -8.07 -13.02
CA LYS A 295 20.89 -8.19 -13.87
C LYS A 295 20.90 -7.25 -15.07
N GLN A 296 19.73 -6.86 -15.59
CA GLN A 296 19.61 -5.97 -16.73
C GLN A 296 20.10 -4.55 -16.43
N HIS A 297 20.13 -4.16 -15.15
CA HIS A 297 20.43 -2.79 -14.74
C HIS A 297 21.35 -2.74 -13.51
N THR A 298 22.56 -3.28 -13.70
CA THR A 298 23.60 -3.30 -12.67
C THR A 298 25.00 -3.36 -13.29
N THR A 299 26.05 -3.21 -12.48
CA THR A 299 27.44 -3.35 -12.94
C THR A 299 27.81 -4.81 -13.18
N GLU A 300 28.83 -5.07 -13.99
CA GLU A 300 29.30 -6.44 -14.28
C GLU A 300 29.58 -7.25 -12.99
N GLU A 301 30.28 -6.65 -12.02
CA GLU A 301 30.55 -7.24 -10.70
C GLU A 301 29.26 -7.69 -9.97
N HIS A 302 28.20 -6.87 -10.04
CA HIS A 302 26.94 -7.18 -9.37
C HIS A 302 26.10 -8.18 -10.17
N ALA A 303 26.19 -8.16 -11.49
CA ALA A 303 25.55 -9.14 -12.37
C ALA A 303 26.13 -10.54 -12.12
N GLU A 304 27.45 -10.67 -11.94
CA GLU A 304 28.10 -11.93 -11.55
C GLU A 304 27.60 -12.42 -10.19
N TRP A 305 27.43 -11.52 -9.22
CA TRP A 305 26.86 -11.89 -7.93
C TRP A 305 25.42 -12.43 -8.04
N PHE A 306 24.60 -11.80 -8.87
CA PHE A 306 23.25 -12.26 -9.14
C PHE A 306 23.23 -13.62 -9.85
N ALA A 307 24.16 -13.86 -10.79
CA ALA A 307 24.33 -15.17 -11.43
C ALA A 307 24.76 -16.26 -10.43
N MET A 308 25.58 -15.93 -9.43
CA MET A 308 25.90 -16.86 -8.34
C MET A 308 24.66 -17.24 -7.50
N CYS A 309 23.71 -16.33 -7.31
CA CYS A 309 22.44 -16.64 -6.65
C CYS A 309 21.60 -17.63 -7.47
N GLU A 310 21.58 -17.50 -8.80
CA GLU A 310 20.88 -18.46 -9.67
C GLU A 310 21.44 -19.88 -9.55
N ASN A 311 22.76 -20.01 -9.54
CA ASN A 311 23.41 -21.31 -9.35
C ASN A 311 23.07 -21.92 -7.97
N LYS A 312 22.91 -21.09 -6.93
CA LYS A 312 22.48 -21.57 -5.61
C LYS A 312 21.06 -22.11 -5.64
N TYR A 313 20.14 -21.48 -6.38
CA TYR A 313 18.79 -22.00 -6.57
C TYR A 313 18.76 -23.36 -7.27
N GLU A 314 19.75 -23.70 -8.11
CA GLU A 314 19.84 -25.02 -8.75
C GLU A 314 20.33 -26.12 -7.79
N SER A 315 20.98 -25.73 -6.70
CA SER A 315 21.51 -26.65 -5.68
C SER A 315 20.59 -26.86 -4.48
N MET A 316 19.46 -26.14 -4.43
CA MET A 316 18.40 -26.24 -3.42
C MET A 316 17.25 -27.06 -4.01
#